data_AF-A0A090I490-F1
#
_entry.id   AF-A0A090I490-F1
#
_cell.length_a   1.000
_cell.length_b   1.000
_cell.length_c   1.000
_cell.angle_alpha   90.00
_cell.angle_beta   90.00
_cell.angle_gamma   90.00
#
_symmetry.space_group_name_H-M   'P 1'
#
loop_
_entity.id
_entity.type
_entity.pdbx_description
1 polymer ?
#
loop_
_entity_poly.entity_id
_entity_poly.type
_entity_poly.pdbx_seq_one_letter_code
_entity_poly.pdbx_strand_id
1 'polypeptide(L)'
;MELLSNKSIDEELSGLSNGWKTNDYIKIHKEFFFNDFQDALNFTNKVGYYAEEIPHHPEITLSYGHVLLTLSTRDLGGLSELDFLLAKKIDRLNLDKESLEISKTLEIIKKGNDYERRKAVGRLGNIGDIRAVSILIKSLNDKDPFVRRLSASSLGKIGSEKAVYPLATKLNQNDIDLSYAARDALINIGKPSVDELLRRIKNKNAITRRRATTALGEIGDKDSIYYLIPLLHDEDEGVRWRTAKYVSISWNNSAIDQLKKLVKSDKSPKVREEAAETLKKISNDVKNLIPIFEKGMNAISVEITSKVMKNGSKQFYNHNKPFLNLITYNPYNNRVYLFRSNKRIEGVTPMKGNPKWGVITFQNINELNTVLEAAKGSYILFKESL
;
A
#
# COMPACT_ATOMS: atom_id res chain seq x y z
N MET A 1 -22.66 39.89 17.56
CA MET A 1 -21.81 38.94 16.79
C MET A 1 -20.39 39.42 16.91
N GLU A 2 -19.46 38.51 17.16
CA GLU A 2 -18.06 38.87 17.40
C GLU A 2 -17.15 38.06 16.47
N LEU A 3 -15.93 38.56 16.28
CA LEU A 3 -14.90 37.83 15.55
C LEU A 3 -14.45 36.63 16.37
N LEU A 4 -14.31 35.49 15.71
CA LEU A 4 -13.75 34.30 16.31
C LEU A 4 -12.24 34.42 16.44
N SER A 5 -11.70 33.85 17.52
CA SER A 5 -10.24 33.70 17.68
C SER A 5 -9.71 32.65 16.69
N ASN A 6 -8.42 32.72 16.32
CA ASN A 6 -7.80 31.70 15.46
C ASN A 6 -8.01 30.27 15.98
N LYS A 7 -7.93 30.09 17.31
CA LYS A 7 -8.18 28.80 17.96
C LYS A 7 -9.63 28.33 17.74
N SER A 8 -10.60 29.22 17.89
CA SER A 8 -12.02 28.92 17.66
C SER A 8 -12.30 28.62 16.19
N ILE A 9 -11.63 29.31 15.27
CA ILE A 9 -11.70 29.05 13.82
C ILE A 9 -11.18 27.64 13.50
N ASP A 10 -10.04 27.24 14.07
CA ASP A 10 -9.49 25.89 13.88
C ASP A 10 -10.43 24.80 14.41
N GLU A 11 -11.02 25.03 15.60
CA GLU A 11 -12.01 24.13 16.19
C GLU A 11 -13.26 24.00 15.31
N GLU A 12 -13.80 25.13 14.84
CA GLU A 12 -14.96 25.15 13.94
C GLU A 12 -14.67 24.50 12.58
N LEU A 13 -13.51 24.76 11.98
CA LEU A 13 -13.05 24.12 10.74
C LEU A 13 -12.94 22.60 10.88
N SER A 14 -12.46 22.12 12.03
CA SER A 14 -12.35 20.68 12.31
C SER A 14 -13.72 19.97 12.38
N GLY A 15 -14.79 20.73 12.67
CA GLY A 15 -16.17 20.26 12.71
C GLY A 15 -16.89 20.26 11.36
N LEU A 16 -16.28 20.81 10.32
CA LEU A 16 -16.81 20.78 8.95
C LEU A 16 -16.34 19.53 8.20
N SER A 17 -17.04 19.19 7.11
CA SER A 17 -16.56 18.14 6.22
C SER A 17 -15.29 18.56 5.47
N ASN A 18 -14.48 17.58 5.08
CA ASN A 18 -13.22 17.81 4.37
C ASN A 18 -13.40 18.79 3.18
N GLY A 19 -12.45 19.73 3.04
CA GLY A 19 -12.35 20.64 1.90
C GLY A 19 -12.54 22.12 2.21
N TRP A 20 -13.09 22.48 3.38
CA TRP A 20 -13.07 23.87 3.85
C TRP A 20 -11.66 24.27 4.29
N LYS A 21 -11.19 25.43 3.84
CA LYS A 21 -9.86 25.94 4.13
C LYS A 21 -9.89 27.42 4.48
N THR A 22 -8.95 27.85 5.33
CA THR A 22 -8.61 29.25 5.55
C THR A 22 -7.12 29.45 5.31
N ASN A 23 -6.74 30.60 4.75
CA ASN A 23 -5.33 30.97 4.53
C ASN A 23 -4.90 32.16 5.41
N ASP A 24 -5.85 32.94 5.89
CA ASP A 24 -5.64 34.23 6.52
C ASP A 24 -6.44 34.41 7.83
N TYR A 25 -7.26 33.43 8.22
CA TYR A 25 -8.24 33.53 9.32
C TYR A 25 -9.29 34.65 9.13
N ILE A 26 -9.40 35.19 7.92
CA ILE A 26 -10.37 36.23 7.55
C ILE A 26 -11.52 35.60 6.75
N LYS A 27 -11.23 34.58 5.95
CA LYS A 27 -12.22 33.89 5.12
C LYS A 27 -12.05 32.38 5.17
N ILE A 28 -13.14 31.66 4.93
CA ILE A 28 -13.11 30.22 4.62
C ILE A 28 -13.62 30.02 3.21
N HIS A 29 -13.06 29.04 2.49
CA HIS A 29 -13.49 28.70 1.14
C HIS A 29 -13.55 27.19 0.93
N LYS A 30 -14.40 26.77 -0.02
CA LYS A 30 -14.51 25.38 -0.47
C LYS A 30 -14.96 25.30 -1.92
N GLU A 31 -14.35 24.38 -2.65
CA GLU A 31 -14.70 24.05 -4.02
C GLU A 31 -15.62 22.82 -4.06
N PHE A 32 -16.65 22.89 -4.91
CA PHE A 32 -17.60 21.82 -5.17
C PHE A 32 -17.61 21.50 -6.66
N PHE A 33 -17.61 20.22 -7.01
CA PHE A 33 -17.57 19.74 -8.39
C PHE A 33 -18.82 18.94 -8.74
N PHE A 34 -19.33 19.14 -9.96
CA PHE A 34 -20.57 18.57 -10.48
C PHE A 34 -20.37 18.09 -11.92
N ASN A 35 -21.23 17.17 -12.38
CA ASN A 35 -21.12 16.59 -13.72
C ASN A 35 -21.51 17.56 -14.85
N ASP A 36 -22.39 18.51 -14.55
CA ASP A 36 -22.89 19.48 -15.52
C ASP A 36 -23.21 20.84 -14.87
N PHE A 37 -23.52 21.83 -15.71
CA PHE A 37 -23.87 23.18 -15.26
C PHE A 37 -25.21 23.23 -14.50
N GLN A 38 -26.16 22.36 -14.84
CA GLN A 38 -27.48 22.37 -14.20
C GLN A 38 -27.39 21.93 -12.74
N ASP A 39 -26.59 20.90 -12.44
CA ASP A 39 -26.32 20.45 -11.08
C ASP A 39 -25.59 21.52 -10.26
N ALA A 40 -24.60 22.19 -10.85
CA ALA A 40 -23.88 23.29 -10.22
C ALA A 40 -24.82 24.48 -9.92
N LEU A 41 -25.68 24.87 -10.86
CA LEU A 41 -26.67 25.93 -10.67
C LEU A 41 -27.71 25.56 -9.60
N ASN A 42 -28.19 24.32 -9.59
CA ASN A 42 -29.14 23.84 -8.59
C ASN A 42 -28.55 23.87 -7.17
N PHE A 43 -27.27 23.51 -7.03
CA PHE A 43 -26.55 23.64 -5.77
C PHE A 43 -26.45 25.10 -5.33
N THR A 44 -26.02 25.99 -6.23
CA THR A 44 -25.93 27.44 -5.99
C THR A 44 -27.26 28.03 -5.52
N ASN A 45 -28.38 27.66 -6.15
CA ASN A 45 -29.71 28.14 -5.75
C ASN A 45 -30.09 27.73 -4.32
N LYS A 46 -29.70 26.53 -3.88
CA LYS A 46 -29.93 26.07 -2.50
C LYS A 46 -29.05 26.79 -1.50
N VAL A 47 -27.78 27.05 -1.85
CA VAL A 47 -26.89 27.89 -1.04
C VAL A 47 -27.50 29.28 -0.86
N GLY A 48 -28.03 29.87 -1.95
CA GLY A 48 -28.75 31.15 -1.91
C GLY A 48 -29.94 31.12 -0.94
N TYR A 49 -30.76 30.08 -0.98
CA TYR A 49 -31.87 29.93 -0.03
C TYR A 49 -31.40 29.90 1.44
N TYR A 50 -30.30 29.20 1.74
CA TYR A 50 -29.75 29.16 3.10
C TYR A 50 -29.07 30.45 3.54
N ALA A 51 -28.52 31.21 2.61
CA ALA A 51 -27.99 32.54 2.87
C ALA A 51 -29.10 33.56 3.21
N GLU A 52 -30.34 33.30 2.79
CA GLU A 52 -31.51 34.08 3.22
C GLU A 52 -32.06 33.59 4.56
N GLU A 53 -32.11 32.27 4.79
CA GLU A 53 -32.55 31.71 6.08
C GLU A 53 -31.60 32.01 7.23
N ILE A 54 -30.29 31.94 6.98
CA ILE A 54 -29.23 32.39 7.87
C ILE A 54 -28.77 33.71 7.24
N PRO A 55 -29.18 34.89 7.75
CA PRO A 55 -28.97 36.18 7.08
C PRO A 55 -27.48 36.52 6.96
N HIS A 56 -26.83 35.89 6.00
CA HIS A 56 -25.38 35.79 5.84
C HIS A 56 -25.07 35.32 4.43
N HIS A 57 -24.48 36.19 3.62
CA HIS A 57 -24.37 36.00 2.19
C HIS A 57 -22.95 35.64 1.76
N PRO A 58 -22.70 34.41 1.26
CA PRO A 58 -21.39 34.03 0.76
C PRO A 58 -21.08 34.73 -0.57
N GLU A 59 -19.80 34.80 -0.89
CA GLU A 59 -19.35 34.99 -2.27
C GLU A 59 -19.41 33.66 -3.01
N ILE A 60 -20.12 33.63 -4.15
CA ILE A 60 -20.36 32.43 -4.95
C ILE A 60 -19.80 32.65 -6.35
N THR A 61 -18.87 31.78 -6.77
CA THR A 61 -18.42 31.70 -8.16
C THR A 61 -18.97 30.43 -8.79
N LEU A 62 -19.82 30.57 -9.81
CA LEU A 62 -20.43 29.45 -10.55
C LEU A 62 -19.80 29.32 -11.95
N SER A 63 -19.36 28.12 -12.31
CA SER A 63 -18.90 27.76 -13.66
C SER A 63 -19.35 26.34 -14.03
N TYR A 64 -19.03 25.87 -15.24
CA TYR A 64 -19.44 24.54 -15.72
C TYR A 64 -18.92 23.43 -14.80
N GLY A 65 -19.83 22.73 -14.12
CA GLY A 65 -19.48 21.63 -13.21
C GLY A 65 -18.71 22.06 -11.96
N HIS A 66 -18.70 23.35 -11.60
CA HIS A 66 -17.89 23.85 -10.49
C HIS A 66 -18.53 25.03 -9.76
N VAL A 67 -18.47 25.00 -8.43
CA VAL A 67 -18.90 26.10 -7.54
C VAL A 67 -17.82 26.33 -6.49
N LEU A 68 -17.29 27.56 -6.42
CA LEU A 68 -16.43 28.01 -5.33
C LEU A 68 -17.25 28.89 -4.40
N LEU A 69 -17.27 28.52 -3.12
CA LEU A 69 -17.87 29.30 -2.06
C LEU A 69 -16.79 29.95 -1.20
N THR A 70 -16.96 31.23 -0.88
CA THR A 70 -16.14 31.95 0.09
C THR A 70 -17.05 32.62 1.12
N LEU A 71 -16.82 32.34 2.40
CA LEU A 71 -17.56 32.88 3.53
C LEU A 71 -16.66 33.81 4.35
N SER A 72 -17.21 34.96 4.72
CA SER A 72 -16.62 35.92 5.63
C SER A 72 -17.70 36.89 6.11
N THR A 73 -17.69 37.25 7.39
CA THR A 73 -18.57 38.29 7.93
C THR A 73 -17.97 39.66 7.63
N ARG A 74 -18.32 40.21 6.46
CA ARG A 74 -17.75 41.47 5.92
C ARG A 74 -17.78 42.64 6.90
N ASP A 75 -18.89 42.81 7.61
CA ASP A 75 -19.08 43.93 8.55
C ASP A 75 -18.14 43.87 9.77
N LEU A 76 -17.64 42.68 10.10
CA LEU A 76 -16.66 42.47 11.17
C LEU A 76 -15.23 42.40 10.64
N GLY A 77 -15.02 42.34 9.33
CA GLY A 77 -13.71 42.20 8.71
C GLY A 77 -13.04 40.83 8.92
N GLY A 78 -13.81 39.77 9.20
CA GLY A 78 -13.27 38.44 9.47
C GLY A 78 -14.34 37.37 9.68
N LEU A 79 -13.96 36.26 10.31
CA LEU A 79 -14.85 35.11 10.53
C LEU A 79 -15.64 35.23 11.84
N SER A 80 -16.93 34.91 11.76
CA SER A 80 -17.85 34.80 12.90
C SER A 80 -18.54 33.45 12.92
N GLU A 81 -19.35 33.19 13.94
CA GLU A 81 -20.17 31.97 14.04
C GLU A 81 -21.12 31.78 12.86
N LEU A 82 -21.58 32.85 12.18
CA LEU A 82 -22.49 32.72 11.03
C LEU A 82 -21.82 32.06 9.83
N ASP A 83 -20.54 32.36 9.60
CA ASP A 83 -19.76 31.76 8.52
C ASP A 83 -19.77 30.23 8.67
N PHE A 84 -19.50 29.76 9.89
CA PHE A 84 -19.47 28.33 10.20
C PHE A 84 -20.86 27.70 10.27
N LEU A 85 -21.87 28.43 10.73
CA LEU A 85 -23.25 27.96 10.73
C LEU A 85 -23.76 27.72 9.31
N LEU A 86 -23.49 28.65 8.39
CA LEU A 86 -23.85 28.51 6.99
C LEU A 86 -23.02 27.40 6.32
N ALA A 87 -21.71 27.32 6.57
CA ALA A 87 -20.85 26.24 6.08
C ALA A 87 -21.37 24.85 6.51
N LYS A 88 -21.74 24.68 7.79
CA LYS A 88 -22.35 23.45 8.32
C LYS A 88 -23.65 23.09 7.60
N LYS A 89 -24.48 24.08 7.26
CA LYS A 89 -25.76 23.87 6.57
C LYS A 89 -25.55 23.49 5.10
N ILE A 90 -24.57 24.10 4.44
CA ILE A 90 -24.17 23.79 3.06
C ILE A 90 -23.60 22.38 2.97
N ASP A 91 -22.77 21.96 3.93
CA ASP A 91 -22.23 20.60 3.98
C ASP A 91 -23.33 19.53 4.03
N ARG A 92 -24.46 19.81 4.69
CA ARG A 92 -25.62 18.91 4.74
C ARG A 92 -26.32 18.75 3.38
N LEU A 93 -26.30 19.76 2.51
CA LEU A 93 -26.92 19.66 1.16
C LEU A 93 -26.29 18.57 0.30
N ASN A 94 -24.97 18.43 0.39
CA ASN A 94 -24.25 17.44 -0.39
C ASN A 94 -24.48 16.03 0.17
N LEU A 95 -24.53 15.92 1.52
CA LEU A 95 -24.86 14.68 2.21
C LEU A 95 -26.28 14.18 1.90
N ASP A 96 -27.26 15.06 1.68
CA ASP A 96 -28.64 14.69 1.39
C ASP A 96 -28.85 14.14 -0.03
N LYS A 97 -28.17 14.70 -1.04
CA LYS A 97 -28.24 14.18 -2.43
C LYS A 97 -27.59 12.80 -2.53
N GLU A 98 -26.38 12.65 -1.99
CA GLU A 98 -25.67 11.36 -1.97
C GLU A 98 -26.39 10.33 -1.11
N SER A 99 -26.92 10.71 0.06
CA SER A 99 -27.67 9.78 0.92
C SER A 99 -28.98 9.32 0.29
N LEU A 100 -29.68 10.18 -0.45
CA LEU A 100 -30.87 9.79 -1.20
C LEU A 100 -30.50 8.86 -2.38
N GLU A 101 -29.42 9.15 -3.09
CA GLU A 101 -28.95 8.31 -4.19
C GLU A 101 -28.50 6.92 -3.70
N ILE A 102 -27.77 6.87 -2.59
CA ILE A 102 -27.40 5.61 -1.93
C ILE A 102 -28.65 4.87 -1.50
N SER A 103 -29.61 5.52 -0.84
CA SER A 103 -30.85 4.88 -0.39
C SER A 103 -31.65 4.27 -1.54
N LYS A 104 -31.81 5.00 -2.66
CA LYS A 104 -32.45 4.49 -3.88
C LYS A 104 -31.68 3.30 -4.46
N THR A 105 -30.35 3.40 -4.51
CA THR A 105 -29.50 2.34 -5.05
C THR A 105 -29.55 1.07 -4.19
N LEU A 106 -29.60 1.22 -2.86
CA LEU A 106 -29.78 0.11 -1.91
C LEU A 106 -31.14 -0.60 -2.11
N GLU A 107 -32.20 0.13 -2.44
CA GLU A 107 -33.51 -0.46 -2.75
C GLU A 107 -33.49 -1.25 -4.06
N ILE A 108 -32.85 -0.71 -5.10
CA ILE A 108 -32.70 -1.40 -6.40
C ILE A 108 -31.98 -2.74 -6.22
N ILE A 109 -30.96 -2.82 -5.38
CA ILE A 109 -30.27 -4.10 -5.11
C ILE A 109 -31.21 -5.12 -4.48
N LYS A 110 -32.19 -4.69 -3.67
CA LYS A 110 -33.11 -5.61 -2.98
C LYS A 110 -34.23 -6.12 -3.88
N LYS A 111 -34.75 -5.26 -4.77
CA LYS A 111 -36.00 -5.52 -5.52
C LYS A 111 -35.84 -5.56 -7.04
N GLY A 112 -34.74 -5.04 -7.57
CA GLY A 112 -34.53 -4.89 -9.01
C GLY A 112 -34.26 -6.20 -9.74
N ASN A 113 -34.45 -6.18 -11.05
CA ASN A 113 -34.07 -7.27 -11.94
C ASN A 113 -32.53 -7.40 -12.05
N ASP A 114 -32.05 -8.46 -12.67
CA ASP A 114 -30.61 -8.78 -12.72
C ASP A 114 -29.77 -7.63 -13.32
N TYR A 115 -30.27 -7.00 -14.38
CA TYR A 115 -29.61 -5.86 -15.02
C TYR A 115 -29.55 -4.62 -14.11
N GLU A 116 -30.65 -4.29 -13.44
CA GLU A 116 -30.73 -3.18 -12.50
C GLU A 116 -29.81 -3.40 -11.29
N ARG A 117 -29.77 -4.62 -10.74
CA ARG A 117 -28.88 -4.97 -9.63
C ARG A 117 -27.42 -4.84 -10.03
N ARG A 118 -27.02 -5.28 -11.22
CA ARG A 118 -25.65 -5.09 -11.75
C ARG A 118 -25.26 -3.61 -11.75
N LYS A 119 -26.11 -2.76 -12.35
CA LYS A 119 -25.90 -1.31 -12.41
C LYS A 119 -25.80 -0.70 -11.01
N ALA A 120 -26.70 -1.08 -10.10
CA ALA A 120 -26.73 -0.56 -8.74
C ALA A 120 -25.48 -0.94 -7.94
N VAL A 121 -25.02 -2.19 -8.01
CA VAL A 121 -23.78 -2.64 -7.35
C VAL A 121 -22.55 -1.91 -7.89
N GLY A 122 -22.46 -1.71 -9.20
CA GLY A 122 -21.38 -0.94 -9.81
C GLY A 122 -21.38 0.52 -9.35
N ARG A 123 -22.57 1.14 -9.26
CA ARG A 123 -22.72 2.51 -8.74
C ARG A 123 -22.26 2.62 -7.30
N LEU A 124 -22.68 1.74 -6.40
CA LEU A 124 -22.23 1.77 -5.00
C LEU A 124 -20.71 1.64 -4.85
N GLY A 125 -20.08 0.82 -5.70
CA GLY A 125 -18.62 0.70 -5.72
C GLY A 125 -17.91 1.97 -6.18
N ASN A 126 -18.51 2.73 -7.10
CA ASN A 126 -17.95 4.01 -7.57
C ASN A 126 -18.21 5.14 -6.56
N ILE A 127 -19.33 5.10 -5.84
CA ILE A 127 -19.63 6.05 -4.75
C ILE A 127 -18.63 5.84 -3.59
N GLY A 128 -18.27 4.59 -3.28
CA GLY A 128 -17.27 4.30 -2.25
C GLY A 128 -17.78 4.37 -0.81
N ASP A 129 -19.09 4.54 -0.59
CA ASP A 129 -19.66 4.73 0.74
C ASP A 129 -19.68 3.44 1.59
N ILE A 130 -19.15 3.52 2.80
CA ILE A 130 -19.06 2.43 3.78
C ILE A 130 -20.43 1.83 4.15
N ARG A 131 -21.52 2.59 4.06
CA ARG A 131 -22.90 2.14 4.29
C ARG A 131 -23.32 1.05 3.30
N ALA A 132 -22.73 1.02 2.11
CA ALA A 132 -22.99 0.00 1.10
C ALA A 132 -22.36 -1.37 1.43
N VAL A 133 -21.37 -1.43 2.33
CA VAL A 133 -20.58 -2.66 2.54
C VAL A 133 -21.44 -3.85 2.97
N SER A 134 -22.40 -3.65 3.87
CA SER A 134 -23.27 -4.75 4.33
C SER A 134 -24.11 -5.34 3.19
N ILE A 135 -24.70 -4.50 2.33
CA ILE A 135 -25.50 -5.00 1.21
C ILE A 135 -24.61 -5.68 0.15
N LEU A 136 -23.42 -5.13 -0.10
CA LEU A 136 -22.48 -5.71 -1.06
C LEU A 136 -21.95 -7.06 -0.57
N ILE A 137 -21.69 -7.21 0.74
CA ILE A 137 -21.36 -8.52 1.32
C ILE A 137 -22.49 -9.52 1.08
N LYS A 138 -23.75 -9.11 1.24
CA LYS A 138 -24.91 -9.97 0.95
C LYS A 138 -24.95 -10.36 -0.54
N SER A 139 -24.70 -9.40 -1.43
CA SER A 139 -24.71 -9.59 -2.89
C SER A 139 -23.57 -10.48 -3.42
N LEU A 140 -22.57 -10.84 -2.60
CA LEU A 140 -21.61 -11.91 -2.94
C LEU A 140 -22.28 -13.29 -3.11
N ASN A 141 -23.53 -13.44 -2.69
CA ASN A 141 -24.35 -14.64 -2.85
C ASN A 141 -25.57 -14.41 -3.78
N ASP A 142 -25.56 -13.35 -4.59
CA ASP A 142 -26.64 -13.10 -5.54
C ASP A 142 -26.77 -14.26 -6.54
N LYS A 143 -28.00 -14.54 -7.00
CA LYS A 143 -28.28 -15.57 -8.01
C LYS A 143 -27.54 -15.29 -9.31
N ASP A 144 -27.35 -14.02 -9.65
CA ASP A 144 -26.69 -13.58 -10.87
C ASP A 144 -25.16 -13.53 -10.68
N PRO A 145 -24.38 -14.32 -11.45
CA PRO A 145 -22.93 -14.32 -11.37
C PRO A 145 -22.29 -12.95 -11.58
N PHE A 146 -22.87 -12.11 -12.43
CA PHE A 146 -22.34 -10.77 -12.69
C PHE A 146 -22.50 -9.86 -11.47
N VAL A 147 -23.63 -9.96 -10.75
CA VAL A 147 -23.84 -9.21 -9.50
C VAL A 147 -22.83 -9.65 -8.44
N ARG A 148 -22.58 -10.96 -8.29
CA ARG A 148 -21.57 -11.46 -7.34
C ARG A 148 -20.18 -10.89 -7.62
N ARG A 149 -19.72 -10.98 -8.87
CA ARG A 149 -18.41 -10.47 -9.32
C ARG A 149 -18.29 -8.97 -9.11
N LEU A 150 -19.30 -8.20 -9.55
CA LEU A 150 -19.32 -6.74 -9.36
C LEU A 150 -19.31 -6.38 -7.89
N SER A 151 -19.99 -7.16 -7.05
CA SER A 151 -20.02 -6.90 -5.61
C SER A 151 -18.64 -7.08 -4.98
N ALA A 152 -17.91 -8.14 -5.35
CA ALA A 152 -16.53 -8.32 -4.92
C ALA A 152 -15.64 -7.14 -5.36
N SER A 153 -15.72 -6.74 -6.63
CA SER A 153 -14.99 -5.58 -7.16
C SER A 153 -15.31 -4.28 -6.41
N SER A 154 -16.60 -3.99 -6.19
CA SER A 154 -17.08 -2.82 -5.44
C SER A 154 -16.57 -2.82 -3.99
N LEU A 155 -16.58 -3.97 -3.30
CA LEU A 155 -16.01 -4.09 -1.96
C LEU A 155 -14.51 -3.80 -1.93
N GLY A 156 -13.77 -4.28 -2.95
CA GLY A 156 -12.35 -3.97 -3.12
C GLY A 156 -12.09 -2.49 -3.33
N LYS A 157 -12.92 -1.81 -4.13
CA LYS A 157 -12.82 -0.35 -4.34
C LYS A 157 -13.12 0.44 -3.06
N ILE A 158 -14.09 0.01 -2.26
CA ILE A 158 -14.42 0.65 -0.98
C ILE A 158 -13.30 0.43 0.04
N GLY A 159 -12.58 -0.70 -0.03
CA GLY A 159 -11.42 -0.95 0.84
C GLY A 159 -11.77 -1.29 2.30
N SER A 160 -13.01 -1.67 2.59
CA SER A 160 -13.45 -1.93 3.96
C SER A 160 -12.93 -3.26 4.52
N GLU A 161 -12.31 -3.23 5.70
CA GLU A 161 -11.85 -4.42 6.43
C GLU A 161 -12.99 -5.41 6.73
N LYS A 162 -14.23 -4.91 6.90
CA LYS A 162 -15.42 -5.75 7.13
C LYS A 162 -15.69 -6.70 5.96
N ALA A 163 -15.18 -6.40 4.77
CA ALA A 163 -15.32 -7.23 3.58
C ALA A 163 -14.30 -8.38 3.51
N VAL A 164 -13.22 -8.33 4.28
CA VAL A 164 -12.08 -9.27 4.19
C VAL A 164 -12.53 -10.72 4.37
N TYR A 165 -13.17 -11.04 5.50
CA TYR A 165 -13.59 -12.42 5.76
C TYR A 165 -14.61 -12.93 4.72
N PRO A 166 -15.71 -12.20 4.40
CA PRO A 166 -16.62 -12.60 3.34
C PRO A 166 -15.94 -12.86 1.99
N LEU A 167 -15.05 -11.98 1.54
CA LEU A 167 -14.31 -12.15 0.29
C LEU A 167 -13.38 -13.37 0.35
N ALA A 168 -12.68 -13.58 1.47
CA ALA A 168 -11.78 -14.71 1.64
C ALA A 168 -12.51 -16.07 1.55
N THR A 169 -13.77 -16.15 2.00
CA THR A 169 -14.60 -17.37 1.81
C THR A 169 -14.92 -17.66 0.35
N LYS A 170 -14.85 -16.64 -0.54
CA LYS A 170 -15.14 -16.77 -1.97
C LYS A 170 -13.93 -17.16 -2.82
N LEU A 171 -12.75 -17.34 -2.23
CA LEU A 171 -11.55 -17.87 -2.91
C LEU A 171 -11.64 -19.37 -3.26
N ASN A 172 -12.84 -19.96 -3.33
CA ASN A 172 -13.05 -21.39 -3.57
C ASN A 172 -13.22 -21.71 -5.07
N GLN A 173 -13.42 -23.00 -5.38
CA GLN A 173 -13.51 -23.50 -6.76
C GLN A 173 -14.90 -23.43 -7.39
N ASN A 174 -15.95 -23.13 -6.63
CA ASN A 174 -17.34 -23.27 -7.08
C ASN A 174 -17.75 -22.16 -8.06
N ASP A 175 -17.12 -21.00 -7.96
CA ASP A 175 -17.34 -19.86 -8.84
C ASP A 175 -15.98 -19.22 -9.15
N ILE A 176 -15.41 -19.61 -10.28
CA ILE A 176 -14.06 -19.23 -10.69
C ILE A 176 -13.94 -17.72 -10.87
N ASP A 177 -14.94 -17.10 -11.49
CA ASP A 177 -14.93 -15.68 -11.76
C ASP A 177 -15.07 -14.84 -10.50
N LEU A 178 -15.99 -15.24 -9.60
CA LEU A 178 -16.11 -14.61 -8.29
C LEU A 178 -14.83 -14.80 -7.47
N SER A 179 -14.19 -15.96 -7.56
CA SER A 179 -12.93 -16.25 -6.87
C SER A 179 -11.79 -15.32 -7.33
N TYR A 180 -11.71 -15.03 -8.62
CA TYR A 180 -10.76 -14.02 -9.14
C TYR A 180 -11.11 -12.61 -8.65
N ALA A 181 -12.38 -12.19 -8.75
CA ALA A 181 -12.80 -10.87 -8.30
C ALA A 181 -12.58 -10.69 -6.78
N ALA A 182 -12.82 -11.72 -5.98
CA ALA A 182 -12.59 -11.70 -4.55
C ALA A 182 -11.11 -11.62 -4.19
N ARG A 183 -10.24 -12.34 -4.93
CA ARG A 183 -8.78 -12.21 -4.78
C ARG A 183 -8.34 -10.78 -5.05
N ASP A 184 -8.77 -10.19 -6.16
CA ASP A 184 -8.37 -8.84 -6.57
C ASP A 184 -8.90 -7.79 -5.57
N ALA A 185 -10.10 -8.00 -5.04
CA ALA A 185 -10.66 -7.16 -3.99
C ALA A 185 -9.84 -7.21 -2.69
N LEU A 186 -9.37 -8.40 -2.28
CA LEU A 186 -8.52 -8.57 -1.11
C LEU A 186 -7.15 -7.91 -1.29
N ILE A 187 -6.60 -7.96 -2.51
CA ILE A 187 -5.36 -7.24 -2.86
C ILE A 187 -5.57 -5.73 -2.74
N ASN A 188 -6.67 -5.21 -3.29
CA ASN A 188 -7.00 -3.78 -3.20
C ASN A 188 -7.24 -3.31 -1.76
N ILE A 189 -7.81 -4.15 -0.89
CA ILE A 189 -7.93 -3.85 0.55
C ILE A 189 -6.54 -3.81 1.22
N GLY A 190 -5.61 -4.66 0.78
CA GLY A 190 -4.21 -4.61 1.21
C GLY A 190 -3.94 -5.28 2.55
N LYS A 191 -3.17 -4.62 3.43
CA LYS A 191 -2.67 -5.17 4.69
C LYS A 191 -3.74 -5.79 5.60
N PRO A 192 -4.95 -5.24 5.75
CA PRO A 192 -6.01 -5.86 6.55
C PRO A 192 -6.41 -7.27 6.09
N SER A 193 -6.12 -7.63 4.84
CA SER A 193 -6.40 -8.96 4.29
C SER A 193 -5.40 -10.03 4.70
N VAL A 194 -4.21 -9.66 5.19
CA VAL A 194 -3.06 -10.58 5.36
C VAL A 194 -3.38 -11.75 6.28
N ASP A 195 -3.87 -11.50 7.50
CA ASP A 195 -4.11 -12.55 8.49
C ASP A 195 -5.13 -13.58 8.01
N GLU A 196 -6.18 -13.12 7.35
CA GLU A 196 -7.20 -14.02 6.82
C GLU A 196 -6.66 -14.82 5.63
N LEU A 197 -5.89 -14.20 4.74
CA LEU A 197 -5.23 -14.91 3.65
C LEU A 197 -4.22 -15.96 4.14
N LEU A 198 -3.50 -15.69 5.24
CA LEU A 198 -2.61 -16.65 5.90
C LEU A 198 -3.36 -17.88 6.44
N ARG A 199 -4.65 -17.74 6.80
CA ARG A 199 -5.50 -18.90 7.12
C ARG A 199 -5.88 -19.67 5.85
N ARG A 200 -6.15 -18.97 4.73
CA ARG A 200 -6.57 -19.58 3.46
C ARG A 200 -5.48 -20.35 2.74
N ILE A 201 -4.21 -20.01 2.91
CA ILE A 201 -3.09 -20.82 2.38
C ILE A 201 -2.99 -22.22 3.02
N LYS A 202 -3.62 -22.44 4.18
CA LYS A 202 -3.68 -23.75 4.86
C LYS A 202 -4.91 -24.58 4.46
N ASN A 203 -5.69 -24.12 3.49
CA ASN A 203 -6.92 -24.80 3.08
C ASN A 203 -6.63 -26.12 2.36
N LYS A 204 -7.50 -27.13 2.53
CA LYS A 204 -7.40 -28.42 1.82
C LYS A 204 -7.53 -28.27 0.30
N ASN A 205 -8.30 -27.29 -0.16
CA ASN A 205 -8.51 -27.04 -1.58
C ASN A 205 -7.35 -26.25 -2.19
N ALA A 206 -6.70 -26.82 -3.20
CA ALA A 206 -5.57 -26.22 -3.89
C ALA A 206 -5.91 -24.89 -4.59
N ILE A 207 -7.12 -24.72 -5.14
CA ILE A 207 -7.52 -23.45 -5.77
C ILE A 207 -7.56 -22.33 -4.73
N THR A 208 -8.08 -22.59 -3.53
CA THR A 208 -8.06 -21.62 -2.44
C THR A 208 -6.64 -21.26 -2.02
N ARG A 209 -5.75 -22.26 -1.88
CA ARG A 209 -4.34 -22.00 -1.60
C ARG A 209 -3.70 -21.13 -2.68
N ARG A 210 -3.87 -21.47 -3.96
CA ARG A 210 -3.35 -20.70 -5.11
C ARG A 210 -3.78 -19.24 -5.05
N ARG A 211 -5.08 -18.98 -4.84
CA ARG A 211 -5.62 -17.61 -4.82
C ARG A 211 -5.08 -16.82 -3.64
N ALA A 212 -5.01 -17.44 -2.45
CA ALA A 212 -4.49 -16.81 -1.26
C ALA A 212 -2.99 -16.49 -1.39
N THR A 213 -2.20 -17.42 -1.94
CA THR A 213 -0.77 -17.21 -2.23
C THR A 213 -0.56 -16.06 -3.21
N THR A 214 -1.35 -15.96 -4.28
CA THR A 214 -1.28 -14.81 -5.20
C THR A 214 -1.60 -13.51 -4.48
N ALA A 215 -2.68 -13.46 -3.70
CA ALA A 215 -3.07 -12.25 -3.00
C ALA A 215 -2.00 -11.78 -2.00
N LEU A 216 -1.46 -12.68 -1.17
CA LEU A 216 -0.37 -12.36 -0.24
C LEU A 216 0.87 -11.83 -0.97
N GLY A 217 1.23 -12.48 -2.08
CA GLY A 217 2.37 -12.09 -2.89
C GLY A 217 2.24 -10.71 -3.51
N GLU A 218 1.03 -10.34 -3.96
CA GLU A 218 0.76 -9.02 -4.57
C GLU A 218 0.54 -7.92 -3.54
N ILE A 219 0.00 -8.24 -2.35
CA ILE A 219 -0.03 -7.30 -1.22
C ILE A 219 1.40 -6.95 -0.79
N GLY A 220 2.33 -7.90 -0.86
CA GLY A 220 3.75 -7.65 -0.61
C GLY A 220 4.09 -7.38 0.87
N ASP A 221 3.26 -7.86 1.80
CA ASP A 221 3.54 -7.77 3.23
C ASP A 221 4.77 -8.63 3.56
N LYS A 222 5.86 -7.96 3.94
CA LYS A 222 7.19 -8.58 4.14
C LYS A 222 7.20 -9.60 5.27
N ASP A 223 6.35 -9.43 6.28
CA ASP A 223 6.29 -10.36 7.41
C ASP A 223 5.52 -11.64 7.03
N SER A 224 4.53 -11.52 6.14
CA SER A 224 3.74 -12.65 5.66
C SER A 224 4.52 -13.65 4.80
N ILE A 225 5.62 -13.22 4.18
CA ILE A 225 6.38 -14.01 3.19
C ILE A 225 7.01 -15.28 3.80
N TYR A 226 7.34 -15.26 5.09
CA TYR A 226 7.90 -16.41 5.79
C TYR A 226 6.91 -17.58 5.83
N TYR A 227 5.61 -17.27 5.85
CA TYR A 227 4.54 -18.27 5.80
C TYR A 227 4.33 -18.84 4.39
N LEU A 228 4.85 -18.20 3.34
CA LEU A 228 4.81 -18.72 1.98
C LEU A 228 5.91 -19.76 1.73
N ILE A 229 7.07 -19.68 2.39
CA ILE A 229 8.21 -20.58 2.15
C ILE A 229 7.83 -22.07 2.20
N PRO A 230 7.04 -22.57 3.17
CA PRO A 230 6.64 -23.98 3.20
C PRO A 230 5.83 -24.43 1.96
N LEU A 231 5.11 -23.50 1.30
CA LEU A 231 4.30 -23.77 0.12
C LEU A 231 5.14 -24.01 -1.15
N LEU A 232 6.46 -23.78 -1.10
CA LEU A 232 7.39 -24.23 -2.15
C LEU A 232 7.42 -25.76 -2.26
N HIS A 233 6.92 -26.47 -1.24
CA HIS A 233 6.80 -27.94 -1.23
C HIS A 233 5.34 -28.41 -1.27
N ASP A 234 4.39 -27.53 -1.61
CA ASP A 234 2.97 -27.89 -1.71
C ASP A 234 2.77 -29.02 -2.73
N GLU A 235 1.82 -29.92 -2.49
CA GLU A 235 1.45 -30.99 -3.42
C GLU A 235 1.03 -30.43 -4.80
N ASP A 236 0.40 -29.25 -4.79
CA ASP A 236 -0.18 -28.62 -5.96
C ASP A 236 0.87 -27.77 -6.71
N GLU A 237 1.06 -28.08 -7.99
CA GLU A 237 1.97 -27.37 -8.88
C GLU A 237 1.71 -25.86 -8.93
N GLY A 238 0.44 -25.46 -9.01
CA GLY A 238 0.07 -24.06 -9.14
C GLY A 238 0.32 -23.26 -7.87
N VAL A 239 0.30 -23.90 -6.69
CA VAL A 239 0.71 -23.28 -5.42
C VAL A 239 2.23 -23.11 -5.39
N ARG A 240 3.00 -24.16 -5.72
CA ARG A 240 4.47 -24.07 -5.77
C ARG A 240 4.95 -23.00 -6.74
N TRP A 241 4.38 -22.96 -7.96
CA TRP A 241 4.72 -21.95 -8.97
C TRP A 241 4.48 -20.52 -8.48
N ARG A 242 3.30 -20.23 -7.89
CA ARG A 242 2.99 -18.90 -7.32
C ARG A 242 3.92 -18.55 -6.17
N THR A 243 4.17 -19.52 -5.31
CA THR A 243 5.06 -19.32 -4.17
C THR A 243 6.47 -18.98 -4.65
N ALA A 244 6.99 -19.68 -5.66
CA ALA A 244 8.29 -19.38 -6.26
C ALA A 244 8.34 -17.94 -6.78
N LYS A 245 7.30 -17.52 -7.51
CA LYS A 245 7.17 -16.14 -8.03
C LYS A 245 7.21 -15.06 -6.95
N TYR A 246 6.50 -15.25 -5.83
CA TYR A 246 6.28 -14.18 -4.85
C TYR A 246 7.22 -14.23 -3.64
N VAL A 247 7.91 -15.35 -3.37
CA VAL A 247 8.85 -15.45 -2.24
C VAL A 247 10.09 -14.54 -2.41
N SER A 248 10.31 -14.02 -3.62
CA SER A 248 11.42 -13.14 -3.99
C SER A 248 11.45 -11.80 -3.24
N ILE A 249 10.29 -11.34 -2.76
CA ILE A 249 10.15 -10.00 -2.15
C ILE A 249 10.94 -9.91 -0.83
N SER A 250 11.34 -11.05 -0.25
CA SER A 250 11.99 -11.12 1.06
C SER A 250 13.51 -11.30 1.06
N TRP A 251 14.13 -11.63 -0.08
CA TRP A 251 15.59 -11.83 -0.20
C TRP A 251 16.17 -12.78 0.87
N ASN A 252 15.33 -13.68 1.37
CA ASN A 252 15.62 -14.58 2.46
C ASN A 252 16.50 -15.75 1.99
N ASN A 253 17.63 -16.00 2.66
CA ASN A 253 18.54 -17.12 2.36
C ASN A 253 17.81 -18.47 2.31
N SER A 254 16.87 -18.71 3.23
CA SER A 254 16.05 -19.92 3.24
C SER A 254 15.18 -20.02 1.99
N ALA A 255 14.60 -18.91 1.52
CA ALA A 255 13.81 -18.92 0.30
C ALA A 255 14.68 -19.15 -0.94
N ILE A 256 15.83 -18.49 -1.02
CA ILE A 256 16.81 -18.64 -2.12
C ILE A 256 17.28 -20.09 -2.21
N ASP A 257 17.64 -20.72 -1.10
CA ASP A 257 18.11 -22.12 -1.12
C ASP A 257 17.01 -23.10 -1.51
N GLN A 258 15.76 -22.84 -1.10
CA GLN A 258 14.62 -23.63 -1.55
C GLN A 258 14.32 -23.43 -3.03
N LEU A 259 14.44 -22.20 -3.55
CA LEU A 259 14.32 -21.92 -4.99
C LEU A 259 15.41 -22.66 -5.79
N LYS A 260 16.67 -22.67 -5.33
CA LYS A 260 17.76 -23.43 -5.98
C LYS A 260 17.47 -24.93 -6.02
N LYS A 261 16.89 -25.48 -4.95
CA LYS A 261 16.45 -26.88 -4.91
C LYS A 261 15.34 -27.10 -5.93
N LEU A 262 14.32 -26.25 -5.96
CA LEU A 262 13.22 -26.35 -6.93
C LEU A 262 13.72 -26.36 -8.37
N VAL A 263 14.64 -25.46 -8.75
CA VAL A 263 15.24 -25.45 -10.09
C VAL A 263 15.84 -26.81 -10.48
N LYS A 264 16.40 -27.54 -9.53
CA LYS A 264 17.05 -28.84 -9.78
C LYS A 264 16.08 -30.02 -9.74
N SER A 265 15.09 -29.97 -8.85
CA SER A 265 14.34 -31.19 -8.46
C SER A 265 12.82 -31.07 -8.47
N ASP A 266 12.22 -29.91 -8.80
CA ASP A 266 10.76 -29.86 -8.91
C ASP A 266 10.26 -30.71 -10.08
N LYS A 267 9.14 -31.41 -9.86
CA LYS A 267 8.52 -32.30 -10.85
C LYS A 267 8.01 -31.51 -12.07
N SER A 268 7.52 -30.29 -11.89
CA SER A 268 6.98 -29.47 -12.97
C SER A 268 8.06 -28.58 -13.60
N PRO A 269 8.25 -28.63 -14.94
CA PRO A 269 9.10 -27.69 -15.66
C PRO A 269 8.74 -26.23 -15.39
N LYS A 270 7.44 -25.91 -15.32
CA LYS A 270 6.96 -24.53 -15.08
C LYS A 270 7.45 -23.98 -13.74
N VAL A 271 7.44 -24.82 -12.70
CA VAL A 271 7.94 -24.43 -11.37
C VAL A 271 9.45 -24.23 -11.40
N ARG A 272 10.20 -25.09 -12.11
CA ARG A 272 11.66 -24.92 -12.27
C ARG A 272 12.01 -23.63 -13.00
N GLU A 273 11.31 -23.33 -14.08
CA GLU A 273 11.48 -22.11 -14.89
C GLU A 273 11.20 -20.85 -14.06
N GLU A 274 10.07 -20.80 -13.36
CA GLU A 274 9.71 -19.66 -12.51
C GLU A 274 10.72 -19.46 -11.37
N ALA A 275 11.17 -20.54 -10.74
CA ALA A 275 12.19 -20.46 -9.70
C ALA A 275 13.52 -19.91 -10.25
N ALA A 276 13.92 -20.31 -11.46
CA ALA A 276 15.11 -19.80 -12.12
C ALA A 276 14.98 -18.32 -12.52
N GLU A 277 13.83 -17.93 -13.07
CA GLU A 277 13.53 -16.53 -13.40
C GLU A 277 13.54 -15.64 -12.15
N THR A 278 12.94 -16.13 -11.07
CA THR A 278 12.91 -15.46 -9.77
C THR A 278 14.34 -15.26 -9.23
N LEU A 279 15.17 -16.30 -9.24
CA LEU A 279 16.58 -16.20 -8.82
C LEU A 279 17.37 -15.21 -9.68
N LYS A 280 17.11 -15.17 -11.00
CA LYS A 280 17.72 -14.20 -11.92
C LYS A 280 17.32 -12.77 -11.58
N LYS A 281 16.04 -12.52 -11.28
CA LYS A 281 15.54 -11.20 -10.86
C LYS A 281 16.23 -10.74 -9.58
N ILE A 282 16.26 -11.59 -8.55
CA ILE A 282 16.96 -11.30 -7.28
C ILE A 282 18.44 -10.96 -7.56
N SER A 283 19.13 -11.76 -8.39
CA SER A 283 20.54 -11.50 -8.75
C SER A 283 20.75 -10.14 -9.42
N ASN A 284 19.84 -9.73 -10.30
CA ASN A 284 19.91 -8.44 -10.98
C ASN A 284 19.66 -7.27 -10.01
N ASP A 285 18.67 -7.39 -9.14
CA ASP A 285 18.39 -6.35 -8.14
C ASP A 285 19.61 -6.16 -7.19
N VAL A 286 20.25 -7.26 -6.76
CA VAL A 286 21.51 -7.21 -5.97
C VAL A 286 22.63 -6.48 -6.74
N LYS A 287 22.75 -6.69 -8.05
CA LYS A 287 23.73 -6.00 -8.90
C LYS A 287 23.43 -4.50 -8.98
N ASN A 288 22.17 -4.10 -9.07
CA ASN A 288 21.81 -2.68 -9.16
C ASN A 288 22.13 -1.90 -7.87
N LEU A 289 22.30 -2.58 -6.74
CA LEU A 289 22.65 -1.95 -5.47
C LEU A 289 24.15 -1.71 -5.29
N ILE A 290 25.05 -2.32 -6.08
CA ILE A 290 26.51 -2.08 -5.94
C ILE A 290 26.87 -0.61 -6.16
N PRO A 291 26.43 0.05 -7.24
CA PRO A 291 26.81 1.43 -7.51
C PRO A 291 26.36 2.40 -6.41
N ILE A 292 25.18 2.14 -5.81
CA ILE A 292 24.65 2.95 -4.71
C ILE A 292 25.52 2.78 -3.46
N PHE A 293 25.88 1.54 -3.13
CA PHE A 293 26.81 1.24 -2.04
C PHE A 293 28.18 1.91 -2.26
N GLU A 294 28.75 1.76 -3.46
CA GLU A 294 30.04 2.36 -3.86
C GLU A 294 30.05 3.88 -3.64
N LYS A 295 29.00 4.55 -4.12
CA LYS A 295 28.84 5.99 -3.95
C LYS A 295 28.72 6.38 -2.48
N GLY A 296 27.94 5.63 -1.69
CA GLY A 296 27.78 5.85 -0.25
C GLY A 296 29.10 5.70 0.51
N MET A 297 29.87 4.66 0.21
CA MET A 297 31.17 4.42 0.82
C MET A 297 32.19 5.51 0.49
N ASN A 298 32.23 5.98 -0.76
CA ASN A 298 33.08 7.11 -1.16
C ASN A 298 32.64 8.42 -0.48
N ALA A 299 31.35 8.63 -0.25
CA ALA A 299 30.84 9.83 0.44
C ALA A 299 31.18 9.83 1.94
N ILE A 300 31.23 8.66 2.58
CA ILE A 300 31.57 8.52 4.00
C ILE A 300 33.07 8.74 4.27
N SER A 301 33.93 8.56 3.27
CA SER A 301 35.37 8.78 3.40
C SER A 301 35.97 9.27 2.10
N VAL A 302 36.52 10.49 2.14
CA VAL A 302 37.20 11.16 1.02
C VAL A 302 38.39 10.33 0.45
N GLU A 303 38.91 9.36 1.21
CA GLU A 303 40.13 8.59 0.89
C GLU A 303 39.90 7.09 0.62
N ILE A 304 38.66 6.62 0.40
CA ILE A 304 38.43 5.22 0.01
C ILE A 304 38.47 5.09 -1.51
N THR A 305 39.26 4.16 -2.03
CA THR A 305 39.28 3.80 -3.46
C THR A 305 38.93 2.33 -3.66
N SER A 306 38.36 2.00 -4.83
CA SER A 306 37.87 0.64 -5.15
C SER A 306 38.72 -0.05 -6.21
N LYS A 307 38.84 -1.39 -6.14
CA LYS A 307 39.53 -2.22 -7.15
C LYS A 307 38.75 -3.49 -7.48
N VAL A 308 38.77 -3.91 -8.75
CA VAL A 308 38.15 -5.17 -9.22
C VAL A 308 39.14 -6.34 -9.08
N MET A 309 38.68 -7.46 -8.54
CA MET A 309 39.43 -8.72 -8.39
C MET A 309 38.89 -9.81 -9.33
N LYS A 310 39.67 -10.89 -9.52
CA LYS A 310 39.26 -12.09 -10.27
C LYS A 310 37.89 -12.60 -9.76
N ASN A 311 37.05 -13.06 -10.68
CA ASN A 311 35.66 -13.50 -10.45
C ASN A 311 34.65 -12.37 -10.13
N GLY A 312 34.97 -11.11 -10.42
CA GLY A 312 34.02 -9.99 -10.35
C GLY A 312 33.78 -9.40 -8.96
N SER A 313 34.59 -9.78 -7.97
CA SER A 313 34.53 -9.21 -6.61
C SER A 313 35.21 -7.83 -6.58
N LYS A 314 34.58 -6.81 -5.98
CA LYS A 314 35.20 -5.49 -5.76
C LYS A 314 35.72 -5.38 -4.33
N GLN A 315 36.89 -4.76 -4.12
CA GLN A 315 37.47 -4.45 -2.81
C GLN A 315 37.56 -2.94 -2.61
N PHE A 316 37.38 -2.45 -1.38
CA PHE A 316 37.57 -1.05 -1.00
C PHE A 316 38.70 -0.94 0.03
N TYR A 317 39.54 0.09 -0.08
CA TYR A 317 40.65 0.32 0.83
C TYR A 317 40.80 1.81 1.17
N ASN A 318 41.31 2.10 2.37
CA ASN A 318 41.59 3.46 2.85
C ASN A 318 43.12 3.69 2.87
N HIS A 319 43.59 4.76 2.25
CA HIS A 319 45.02 5.06 2.10
C HIS A 319 45.76 5.32 3.43
N ASN A 320 45.06 5.73 4.49
CA ASN A 320 45.66 6.07 5.78
C ASN A 320 45.86 4.87 6.72
N LYS A 321 45.43 3.66 6.35
CA LYS A 321 45.71 2.40 7.10
C LYS A 321 45.85 1.21 6.13
N PRO A 322 47.07 0.72 5.86
CA PRO A 322 47.28 -0.40 4.92
C PRO A 322 46.96 -1.76 5.57
N PHE A 323 46.49 -2.73 4.75
CA PHE A 323 46.11 -4.15 5.02
C PHE A 323 44.70 -4.37 5.65
N LEU A 324 43.85 -5.41 5.40
CA LEU A 324 43.85 -6.71 4.64
C LEU A 324 42.41 -7.03 4.06
N ASN A 325 42.33 -7.88 3.00
CA ASN A 325 41.20 -8.21 2.06
C ASN A 325 40.09 -9.19 2.54
N LEU A 326 38.83 -9.02 2.05
CA LEU A 326 37.73 -10.04 1.89
C LEU A 326 36.32 -9.47 1.60
N ILE A 327 36.10 -8.82 0.45
CA ILE A 327 34.72 -8.79 -0.07
C ILE A 327 34.46 -10.12 -0.76
N THR A 328 33.70 -11.02 -0.13
CA THR A 328 33.18 -12.20 -0.84
C THR A 328 31.93 -11.81 -1.61
N TYR A 329 32.05 -11.71 -2.93
CA TYR A 329 30.92 -11.71 -3.86
C TYR A 329 30.50 -13.16 -4.10
N ASN A 330 29.36 -13.56 -3.54
CA ASN A 330 28.68 -14.77 -3.97
C ASN A 330 27.37 -14.37 -4.67
N PRO A 331 27.24 -14.56 -6.01
CA PRO A 331 26.01 -14.23 -6.73
C PRO A 331 24.81 -15.08 -6.29
N TYR A 332 25.03 -16.07 -5.42
CA TYR A 332 24.05 -17.01 -4.91
C TYR A 332 23.83 -16.94 -3.38
N ASN A 333 24.68 -16.27 -2.58
CA ASN A 333 24.64 -16.34 -1.09
C ASN A 333 24.68 -14.97 -0.36
N ASN A 334 24.09 -13.91 -0.92
CA ASN A 334 24.10 -12.56 -0.33
C ASN A 334 25.52 -11.97 -0.15
N ARG A 335 25.64 -10.63 -0.24
CA ARG A 335 26.94 -9.99 -0.01
C ARG A 335 27.21 -9.88 1.47
N VAL A 336 28.34 -10.41 1.92
CA VAL A 336 28.83 -10.30 3.29
C VAL A 336 29.83 -9.15 3.36
N TYR A 337 29.50 -8.13 4.15
CA TYR A 337 30.42 -7.04 4.49
C TYR A 337 30.90 -7.23 5.93
N LEU A 338 32.21 -7.32 6.09
CA LEU A 338 32.87 -7.38 7.39
C LEU A 338 33.34 -5.98 7.74
N PHE A 339 33.03 -5.50 8.95
CA PHE A 339 33.57 -4.22 9.43
C PHE A 339 34.09 -4.37 10.85
N ARG A 340 35.00 -3.46 11.23
CA ARG A 340 35.57 -3.32 12.56
C ARG A 340 35.36 -1.90 13.07
N SER A 341 34.43 -1.71 13.98
CA SER A 341 34.20 -0.40 14.57
C SER A 341 35.11 -0.15 15.78
N ASN A 342 35.39 1.12 16.05
CA ASN A 342 36.03 1.54 17.30
C ASN A 342 35.06 1.46 18.49
N LYS A 343 33.75 1.28 18.24
CA LYS A 343 32.68 1.08 19.23
C LYS A 343 31.93 -0.23 18.94
N ARG A 344 31.10 -0.70 19.88
CA ARG A 344 30.14 -1.77 19.58
C ARG A 344 29.08 -1.19 18.64
N ILE A 345 28.79 -1.86 17.54
CA ILE A 345 27.69 -1.49 16.64
C ILE A 345 26.49 -2.32 17.03
N GLU A 346 25.46 -1.66 17.56
CA GLU A 346 24.18 -2.31 17.87
C GLU A 346 23.49 -2.73 16.56
N GLY A 347 22.83 -3.89 16.59
CA GLY A 347 22.13 -4.43 15.42
C GLY A 347 23.00 -5.24 14.44
N VAL A 348 24.28 -5.44 14.74
CA VAL A 348 25.14 -6.33 13.94
C VAL A 348 25.54 -7.57 14.71
N THR A 349 25.51 -8.73 14.03
CA THR A 349 26.00 -9.99 14.60
C THR A 349 27.53 -9.94 14.75
N PRO A 350 28.06 -10.00 15.97
CA PRO A 350 29.50 -9.99 16.17
C PRO A 350 30.13 -11.28 15.68
N MET A 351 31.33 -11.21 15.11
CA MET A 351 32.10 -12.42 14.82
C MET A 351 32.46 -13.11 16.14
N LYS A 352 32.37 -14.45 16.15
CA LYS A 352 32.61 -15.29 17.34
C LYS A 352 33.94 -14.90 18.04
N GLY A 353 33.84 -14.40 19.27
CA GLY A 353 34.99 -14.03 20.11
C GLY A 353 35.54 -12.61 19.91
N ASN A 354 34.94 -11.76 19.06
CA ASN A 354 35.40 -10.37 18.93
C ASN A 354 34.26 -9.35 18.76
N PRO A 355 33.91 -8.57 19.80
CA PRO A 355 32.75 -7.66 19.79
C PRO A 355 32.95 -6.41 18.93
N LYS A 356 34.18 -6.16 18.47
CA LYS A 356 34.50 -5.03 17.58
C LYS A 356 34.29 -5.36 16.11
N TRP A 357 34.11 -6.64 15.79
CA TRP A 357 33.95 -7.17 14.44
C TRP A 357 32.50 -7.55 14.18
N GLY A 358 31.94 -7.11 13.06
CA GLY A 358 30.56 -7.42 12.67
C GLY A 358 30.43 -7.86 11.21
N VAL A 359 29.45 -8.71 10.94
CA VAL A 359 29.03 -9.11 9.60
C VAL A 359 27.68 -8.48 9.29
N ILE A 360 27.58 -7.72 8.21
CA ILE A 360 26.28 -7.33 7.65
C ILE A 360 26.10 -7.99 6.29
N THR A 361 24.99 -8.69 6.14
CA THR A 361 24.46 -9.04 4.83
C THR A 361 23.57 -7.91 4.36
N PHE A 362 23.81 -7.39 3.17
CA PHE A 362 22.93 -6.39 2.57
C PHE A 362 21.93 -7.07 1.64
N GLN A 363 20.65 -6.99 1.99
CA GLN A 363 19.55 -7.69 1.31
C GLN A 363 18.48 -6.73 0.75
N ASN A 364 18.49 -5.44 1.10
CA ASN A 364 17.58 -4.41 0.56
C ASN A 364 18.05 -3.00 0.94
N ILE A 365 17.62 -1.96 0.22
CA ILE A 365 18.05 -0.56 0.42
C ILE A 365 18.01 -0.04 1.87
N ASN A 366 17.11 -0.51 2.73
CA ASN A 366 17.05 -0.06 4.12
C ASN A 366 18.23 -0.60 4.93
N GLU A 367 18.64 -1.84 4.69
CA GLU A 367 19.87 -2.39 5.25
C GLU A 367 21.11 -1.67 4.72
N LEU A 368 21.02 -0.99 3.56
CA LEU A 368 22.14 -0.26 2.95
C LEU A 368 22.47 0.89 3.86
N ASN A 369 21.42 1.61 4.25
CA ASN A 369 21.52 2.75 5.12
C ASN A 369 22.07 2.31 6.48
N THR A 370 21.61 1.19 7.03
CA THR A 370 22.19 0.63 8.26
C THR A 370 23.69 0.31 8.10
N VAL A 371 24.10 -0.29 6.97
CA VAL A 371 25.53 -0.56 6.68
C VAL A 371 26.32 0.74 6.54
N LEU A 372 25.80 1.72 5.80
CA LEU A 372 26.44 2.99 5.56
C LEU A 372 26.57 3.79 6.86
N GLU A 373 25.53 3.82 7.71
CA GLU A 373 25.60 4.41 9.05
C GLU A 373 26.64 3.68 9.93
N ALA A 374 26.66 2.34 9.92
CA ALA A 374 27.65 1.56 10.64
C ALA A 374 29.10 1.80 10.14
N ALA A 375 29.26 2.10 8.85
CA ALA A 375 30.54 2.38 8.23
C ALA A 375 31.08 3.77 8.58
N LYS A 376 30.24 4.72 9.01
CA LYS A 376 30.69 6.05 9.47
C LYS A 376 31.59 5.92 10.70
N GLY A 377 32.88 6.21 10.55
CA GLY A 377 33.86 6.23 11.64
C GLY A 377 34.45 4.86 12.04
N SER A 378 34.26 3.82 11.22
CA SER A 378 34.77 2.45 11.45
C SER A 378 35.93 2.10 10.49
N TYR A 379 36.75 1.10 10.84
CA TYR A 379 37.75 0.50 9.94
C TYR A 379 37.20 -0.80 9.36
N ILE A 380 37.45 -1.12 8.10
CA ILE A 380 36.92 -2.32 7.44
C ILE A 380 38.10 -3.26 7.20
N LEU A 381 38.14 -4.42 7.85
CA LEU A 381 39.04 -5.52 7.45
C LEU A 381 38.22 -6.80 7.35
N PHE A 382 38.91 -7.89 7.04
CA PHE A 382 38.28 -8.93 6.28
C PHE A 382 39.12 -10.23 6.42
N LYS A 383 38.51 -11.43 6.37
CA LYS A 383 39.19 -12.72 6.60
C LYS A 383 38.79 -13.82 5.60
N GLU A 384 39.76 -14.38 4.87
CA GLU A 384 39.55 -15.61 4.06
C GLU A 384 39.23 -16.82 4.95
N SER A 385 38.20 -17.59 4.58
CA SER A 385 38.18 -19.01 4.88
C SER A 385 38.60 -19.76 3.62
N LEU A 386 39.51 -20.71 3.80
CA LEU A 386 39.89 -21.76 2.84
C LEU A 386 38.67 -22.45 2.22
#